data_AF-A0A955T915-F1
#
_entry.id   AF-A0A955T915-F1
#
_cell.length_a   1.000
_cell.length_b   1.000
_cell.length_c   1.000
_cell.angle_alpha   90.00
_cell.angle_beta   90.00
_cell.angle_gamma   90.00
#
_symmetry.space_group_name_H-M   'P 1'
#
loop_
_entity.id
_entity.type
_entity.pdbx_description
1 polymer ?
#
loop_
_entity_poly.entity_id
_entity_poly.type
_entity_poly.pdbx_seq_one_letter_code
_entity_poly.pdbx_strand_id
1 'polypeptide(L)'
;MNSRDSLRFEVDTLSRDEWDMASRSFENFNLYQAWDYAAHHSPHSRTRDVVRCVTFLEDRPVVMGQSRIKKIPFLGIGVAEMEWGPLWRMEAGEAGLEQLAQFFKEKK
;
A
#
# COMPACT_ATOMS: atom_id res chain seq x y z
N MET A 1 30.58 5.93 -5.77
CA MET A 1 29.48 6.90 -5.61
C MET A 1 28.26 6.07 -5.26
N ASN A 2 28.08 5.74 -3.98
CA ASN A 2 26.97 4.89 -3.50
C ASN A 2 25.97 5.79 -2.80
N SER A 3 25.08 6.42 -3.57
CA SER A 3 23.83 6.91 -3.00
C SER A 3 23.05 5.67 -2.60
N ARG A 4 22.81 5.48 -1.30
CA ARG A 4 21.76 4.54 -0.88
C ARG A 4 20.47 5.27 -1.19
N ASP A 5 19.80 4.89 -2.27
CA ASP A 5 18.44 5.36 -2.53
C ASP A 5 17.61 5.05 -1.28
N SER A 6 17.05 6.09 -0.65
CA SER A 6 16.41 5.93 0.64
C SER A 6 14.99 5.42 0.44
N LEU A 7 14.74 4.17 0.82
CA LEU A 7 13.39 3.64 0.92
C LEU A 7 12.67 4.22 2.15
N ARG A 8 11.44 4.70 1.95
CA ARG A 8 10.58 5.26 3.01
C ARG A 8 9.22 4.58 2.95
N PHE A 9 8.75 4.06 4.08
CA PHE A 9 7.42 3.45 4.21
C PHE A 9 6.52 4.34 5.05
N GLU A 10 5.34 4.61 4.52
CA GLU A 10 4.35 5.47 5.16
C GLU A 10 2.98 4.81 5.16
N VAL A 11 2.17 5.20 6.15
CA VAL A 11 0.81 4.69 6.36
C VAL A 11 -0.12 5.88 6.55
N ASP A 12 -1.22 5.89 5.78
CA ASP A 12 -2.29 6.90 5.82
C ASP A 12 -1.78 8.35 5.71
N THR A 13 -0.70 8.56 4.97
CA THR A 13 -0.10 9.90 4.73
C THR A 13 -0.63 10.59 3.48
N LEU A 14 -1.03 9.84 2.45
CA LEU A 14 -1.55 10.40 1.21
C LEU A 14 -3.04 10.79 1.35
N SER A 15 -3.37 11.97 0.86
CA SER A 15 -4.77 12.37 0.63
C SER A 15 -5.43 11.53 -0.45
N ARG A 16 -6.76 11.65 -0.58
CA ARG A 16 -7.53 10.98 -1.63
C ARG A 16 -7.01 11.30 -3.04
N ASP A 17 -6.78 12.58 -3.31
CA ASP A 17 -6.38 13.02 -4.64
C ASP A 17 -4.96 12.56 -4.97
N GLU A 18 -4.04 12.61 -4.00
CA GLU A 18 -2.68 12.07 -4.13
C GLU A 18 -2.69 10.56 -4.36
N TRP A 19 -3.53 9.83 -3.62
CA TRP A 19 -3.67 8.39 -3.77
C TRP A 19 -4.20 8.02 -5.15
N ASP A 20 -5.28 8.65 -5.62
CA ASP A 20 -5.88 8.34 -6.91
C ASP A 20 -4.95 8.72 -8.06
N MET A 21 -4.23 9.84 -7.96
CA MET A 21 -3.22 10.23 -8.94
C MET A 21 -2.06 9.22 -8.97
N ALA A 22 -1.50 8.88 -7.81
CA ALA A 22 -0.34 7.99 -7.73
C ALA A 22 -0.70 6.55 -8.13
N SER A 23 -1.79 5.99 -7.60
CA SER A 23 -2.19 4.59 -7.85
C SER A 23 -2.48 4.31 -9.33
N ARG A 24 -3.12 5.25 -10.04
CA ARG A 24 -3.41 5.13 -11.49
C ARG A 24 -2.17 5.08 -12.37
N SER A 25 -1.01 5.49 -11.86
CA SER A 25 0.26 5.47 -12.59
C SER A 25 1.00 4.13 -12.50
N PHE A 26 0.46 3.15 -11.77
CA PHE A 26 0.97 1.78 -11.70
C PHE A 26 0.34 0.93 -12.80
N GLU A 27 1.15 0.10 -13.47
CA GLU A 27 0.67 -0.78 -14.54
C GLU A 27 -0.32 -1.84 -14.03
N ASN A 28 -0.12 -2.32 -12.80
CA ASN A 28 -1.00 -3.29 -12.15
C ASN A 28 -2.14 -2.65 -11.35
N PHE A 29 -2.46 -1.37 -11.64
CA PHE A 29 -3.60 -0.70 -11.04
C PHE A 29 -4.89 -1.49 -11.25
N ASN A 30 -5.71 -1.56 -10.21
CA ASN A 30 -7.01 -2.23 -10.24
C ASN A 30 -8.01 -1.52 -9.34
N LEU A 31 -9.29 -1.75 -9.60
CA LEU A 31 -10.39 -1.07 -8.92
C LEU A 31 -10.37 -1.27 -7.39
N TYR A 32 -9.90 -2.42 -6.89
CA TYR A 32 -9.83 -2.70 -5.45
C TYR A 32 -8.85 -1.78 -4.70
N GLN A 33 -7.89 -1.21 -5.42
CA GLN A 33 -6.88 -0.28 -4.93
C GLN A 33 -7.29 1.18 -5.12
N ALA A 34 -8.44 1.48 -5.74
CA ALA A 34 -8.97 2.84 -5.82
C ALA A 34 -9.50 3.31 -4.46
N TRP A 35 -9.37 4.61 -4.15
CA TRP A 35 -9.84 5.16 -2.88
C TRP A 35 -11.34 4.94 -2.69
N ASP A 36 -12.11 5.30 -3.72
CA ASP A 36 -13.57 5.28 -3.69
C ASP A 36 -14.13 3.86 -3.56
N TYR A 37 -13.41 2.85 -4.06
CA TYR A 37 -13.83 1.46 -3.89
C TYR A 37 -13.96 1.11 -2.40
N ALA A 38 -12.93 1.43 -1.59
CA ALA A 38 -13.02 1.17 -0.16
C ALA A 38 -14.03 2.09 0.55
N ALA A 39 -14.18 3.34 0.11
CA ALA A 39 -15.18 4.26 0.66
C ALA A 39 -16.63 3.77 0.47
N HIS A 40 -16.92 3.15 -0.68
CA HIS A 40 -18.24 2.61 -0.99
C HIS A 40 -18.49 1.20 -0.44
N HIS A 41 -17.46 0.35 -0.38
CA HIS A 41 -17.57 -1.05 0.07
C HIS A 41 -17.28 -1.26 1.56
N SER A 42 -16.76 -0.25 2.26
CA SER A 42 -16.56 -0.26 3.71
C SER A 42 -17.27 0.91 4.40
N PRO A 43 -18.56 1.18 4.13
CA PRO A 43 -19.24 2.31 4.75
C PRO A 43 -19.45 2.02 6.24
N HIS A 44 -18.75 2.78 7.09
CA HIS A 44 -19.14 3.09 8.48
C HIS A 44 -19.49 1.90 9.41
N SER A 45 -19.03 0.69 9.10
CA SER A 45 -19.08 -0.39 10.08
C SER A 45 -17.98 -0.15 11.11
N ARG A 46 -18.33 -0.12 12.40
CA ARG A 46 -17.38 -0.08 13.54
C ARG A 46 -16.35 -1.23 13.55
N THR A 47 -16.41 -2.13 12.56
CA THR A 47 -15.60 -3.35 12.44
C THR A 47 -14.68 -3.37 11.22
N ARG A 48 -14.71 -2.36 10.33
CA ARG A 48 -13.86 -2.30 9.14
C ARG A 48 -13.10 -0.97 9.06
N ASP A 49 -11.79 -1.03 9.33
CA ASP A 49 -10.87 0.09 9.15
C ASP A 49 -10.19 -0.07 7.77
N VAL A 50 -10.00 1.02 7.02
CA VAL A 50 -9.24 1.00 5.76
C VAL A 50 -7.89 1.63 6.06
N VAL A 51 -6.82 0.91 5.74
CA VAL A 51 -5.44 1.38 5.91
C VAL A 51 -4.77 1.39 4.54
N ARG A 52 -4.07 2.48 4.26
CA ARG A 52 -3.34 2.70 3.02
C ARG A 52 -1.87 2.83 3.32
N CYS A 53 -1.05 2.05 2.64
CA CYS A 53 0.39 2.13 2.77
C CYS A 53 1.05 2.42 1.44
N VAL A 54 2.19 3.10 1.52
CA VAL A 54 3.02 3.43 0.36
C VAL A 54 4.48 3.30 0.74
N THR A 55 5.25 2.67 -0.14
CA THR A 55 6.71 2.70 -0.11
C THR A 55 7.19 3.64 -1.20
N PHE A 56 8.00 4.60 -0.81
CA PHE A 56 8.72 5.49 -1.71
C PHE A 56 10.15 5.01 -1.88
N LEU A 57 10.64 5.09 -3.11
CA LEU A 57 12.06 5.16 -3.41
C LEU A 57 12.36 6.63 -3.69
N GLU A 58 13.15 7.26 -2.82
CA GLU A 58 13.26 8.71 -2.78
C GLU A 58 11.87 9.36 -2.58
N ASP A 59 11.34 10.04 -3.59
CA ASP A 59 9.99 10.64 -3.58
C ASP A 59 9.04 10.00 -4.60
N ARG A 60 9.45 8.89 -5.22
CA ARG A 60 8.62 8.14 -6.18
C ARG A 60 7.91 6.99 -5.47
N PRO A 61 6.56 6.91 -5.51
CA PRO A 61 5.84 5.72 -5.08
C PRO A 61 6.25 4.50 -5.92
N VAL A 62 6.78 3.47 -5.26
CA VAL A 62 7.22 2.21 -5.89
C VAL A 62 6.37 1.01 -5.50
N VAL A 63 5.72 1.06 -4.32
CA VAL A 63 4.73 0.09 -3.87
C VAL A 63 3.59 0.85 -3.20
N MET A 64 2.35 0.50 -3.49
CA MET A 64 1.17 1.04 -2.81
C MET A 64 0.21 -0.09 -2.47
N GLY A 65 -0.50 0.01 -1.36
CA GLY A 65 -1.46 -1.01 -0.96
C GLY A 65 -2.58 -0.47 -0.09
N GLN A 66 -3.81 -0.77 -0.46
CA GLN A 66 -5.01 -0.53 0.31
C GLN A 66 -5.46 -1.85 0.95
N SER A 67 -5.54 -1.85 2.27
CA SER A 67 -5.96 -2.99 3.08
C SER A 67 -7.26 -2.66 3.82
N ARG A 68 -8.15 -3.64 3.93
CA ARG A 68 -9.31 -3.59 4.82
C ARG A 68 -9.03 -4.44 6.04
N ILE A 69 -9.09 -3.82 7.21
CA ILE A 69 -8.93 -4.48 8.50
C ILE A 69 -10.31 -4.84 9.03
N LYS A 70 -10.64 -6.13 9.04
CA LYS A 70 -11.86 -6.67 9.66
C LYS A 70 -11.54 -7.19 11.05
N LYS A 71 -12.24 -6.68 12.07
CA LYS A 71 -12.19 -7.24 13.43
C LYS A 71 -13.14 -8.44 13.51
N ILE A 72 -12.64 -9.58 13.98
CA ILE A 72 -13.48 -10.77 14.21
C ILE A 72 -14.11 -10.64 15.60
N PRO A 73 -15.46 -10.60 15.72
CA PRO A 73 -16.13 -10.52 17.01
C PRO A 73 -15.71 -11.65 17.94
N PHE A 74 -15.64 -11.37 19.24
CA PHE A 74 -15.34 -12.31 20.34
C PHE A 74 -13.94 -12.93 20.38
N LEU A 75 -13.17 -12.88 19.28
CA LEU A 75 -11.83 -13.45 19.22
C LEU A 75 -10.70 -12.45 19.52
N GLY A 76 -10.98 -11.14 19.50
CA GLY A 76 -9.96 -10.09 19.71
C GLY A 76 -8.91 -10.00 18.59
N ILE A 77 -9.13 -10.69 17.47
CA ILE A 77 -8.22 -10.77 16.33
C ILE A 77 -8.72 -9.87 15.19
N GLY A 78 -7.78 -9.18 14.53
CA GLY A 78 -8.02 -8.45 13.29
C GLY A 78 -7.40 -9.17 12.09
N VAL A 79 -8.07 -9.12 10.94
CA VAL A 79 -7.55 -9.61 9.65
C VAL A 79 -7.40 -8.43 8.72
N ALA A 80 -6.20 -8.22 8.20
CA ALA A 80 -5.91 -7.20 7.20
C ALA A 80 -5.89 -7.85 5.80
N GLU A 81 -6.87 -7.53 4.97
CA GLU A 81 -7.04 -8.07 3.63
C GLU A 81 -6.67 -7.03 2.57
N MET A 82 -5.65 -7.33 1.77
CA MET A 82 -5.25 -6.54 0.60
C MET A 82 -5.71 -7.23 -0.68
N GLU A 83 -6.89 -6.84 -1.17
CA GLU A 83 -7.48 -7.45 -2.37
C GLU A 83 -6.74 -7.00 -3.63
N TRP A 84 -6.30 -7.99 -4.43
CA TRP A 84 -5.69 -7.79 -5.75
C TRP A 84 -4.50 -6.82 -5.74
N GLY A 85 -3.77 -6.76 -4.62
CA GLY A 85 -2.59 -5.91 -4.45
C GLY A 85 -1.39 -6.69 -3.92
N PRO A 86 -0.29 -5.99 -3.57
CA PRO A 86 -0.13 -4.54 -3.69
C PRO A 86 0.04 -4.07 -5.14
N LEU A 87 -0.08 -2.76 -5.37
CA LEU A 87 0.42 -2.11 -6.59
C LEU A 87 1.95 -2.05 -6.52
N TRP A 88 2.64 -2.41 -7.58
CA TRP A 88 4.11 -2.35 -7.64
C TRP A 88 4.60 -1.98 -9.03
N ARG A 89 5.78 -1.38 -9.11
CA ARG A 89 6.45 -1.09 -10.38
C ARG A 89 7.49 -2.15 -10.68
N MET A 90 7.32 -2.89 -11.77
CA MET A 90 8.34 -3.81 -12.28
C MET A 90 9.57 -3.05 -12.81
N GLU A 91 9.37 -1.81 -13.29
CA GLU A 91 10.42 -0.92 -13.78
C GLU A 91 11.38 -0.37 -12.71
N ALA A 92 11.20 -0.71 -11.43
CA ALA A 92 12.15 -0.32 -10.38
C ALA A 92 13.56 -0.95 -10.59
N GLY A 93 13.71 -1.84 -11.57
CA GLY A 93 14.94 -2.57 -11.87
C GLY A 93 15.21 -3.66 -10.83
N GLU A 94 16.09 -4.60 -11.16
CA GLU A 94 16.48 -5.67 -10.23
C GLU A 94 16.99 -5.11 -8.89
N ALA A 95 17.76 -4.00 -8.94
CA ALA A 95 18.24 -3.31 -7.75
C ALA A 95 17.11 -2.74 -6.87
N GLY A 96 16.05 -2.18 -7.46
CA GLY A 96 14.90 -1.68 -6.71
C GLY A 96 14.07 -2.80 -6.09
N LEU A 97 13.94 -3.93 -6.78
CA LEU A 97 13.27 -5.13 -6.25
C LEU A 97 14.06 -5.77 -5.10
N GLU A 98 15.38 -5.85 -5.21
CA GLU A 98 16.24 -6.35 -4.14
C GLU A 98 16.18 -5.45 -2.89
N GLN A 99 16.22 -4.13 -3.08
CA GLN A 99 16.07 -3.18 -1.98
C GLN A 99 14.70 -3.30 -1.30
N LEU A 100 13.61 -3.43 -2.07
CA LEU A 100 12.27 -3.69 -1.52
C LEU A 100 12.23 -5.01 -0.75
N ALA A 101 12.79 -6.08 -1.31
CA ALA A 101 12.84 -7.38 -0.65
C ALA A 101 13.64 -7.33 0.66
N GLN A 102 14.75 -6.60 0.68
CA GLN A 102 15.56 -6.41 1.88
C GLN A 102 14.82 -5.58 2.94
N PHE A 103 14.18 -4.48 2.53
CA PHE A 103 13.37 -3.64 3.41
C PHE A 103 12.28 -4.45 4.13
N PHE A 104 11.55 -5.31 3.42
CA PHE A 104 10.53 -6.15 4.03
C PHE A 104 11.10 -7.28 4.91
N LYS A 105 12.33 -7.75 4.66
CA LYS A 105 13.02 -8.72 5.53
C LYS A 105 13.43 -8.13 6.86
N GLU A 106 13.91 -6.88 6.87
CA GLU A 106 14.39 -6.19 8.08
C GLU A 106 13.26 -5.74 9.02
N LYS A 107 12.01 -5.74 8.53
CA LYS A 107 10.81 -5.35 9.30
C LYS A 107 10.08 -6.55 9.94
N LYS A 108 10.64 -7.76 9.88
CA LYS A 108 10.17 -8.94 10.63
C LYS A 108 10.77 -9.00 12.02
#